data_AF-A0AAW8ANH9-F1
#
_entry.id   AF-A0AAW8ANH9-F1
#
_cell.length_a   1.000
_cell.length_b   1.000
_cell.length_c   1.000
_cell.angle_alpha   90.00
_cell.angle_beta   90.00
_cell.angle_gamma   90.00
#
_symmetry.space_group_name_H-M   'P 1'
#
loop_
_entity.id
_entity.type
_entity.pdbx_description
1 polymer ?
#
loop_
_entity_poly.entity_id
_entity_poly.type
_entity_poly.pdbx_seq_one_letter_code
_entity_poly.pdbx_strand_id
1 'polypeptide(L)' 'NLTVVRVDAERGLILIKGAVPGHDGAYVKISDAIKKARPADAPFPGAVKSAAAQPASTPAEAPAVEATEGGEA' A
#
# COMPACT_ATOMS: atom_id res chain seq x y z
N ASN A 1 -2.00 20.14 -11.46
CA ASN A 1 -1.76 18.68 -11.62
C ASN A 1 -0.34 18.50 -12.12
N LEU A 2 0.54 17.87 -11.34
CA LEU A 2 1.90 17.56 -11.76
C LEU A 2 1.93 16.23 -12.53
N THR A 3 3.05 15.91 -13.18
CA THR A 3 3.22 14.66 -13.94
C THR A 3 4.23 13.76 -13.22
N VAL A 4 3.86 12.52 -12.92
CA VAL A 4 4.81 11.48 -12.48
C VAL A 4 5.57 11.01 -13.70
N VAL A 5 6.91 11.05 -13.66
CA VAL A 5 7.78 10.66 -14.78
C VAL A 5 8.40 9.27 -14.61
N ARG A 6 8.54 8.81 -13.36
CA ARG A 6 9.03 7.47 -13.03
C ARG A 6 8.57 7.09 -11.62
N VAL A 7 8.31 5.80 -11.41
CA VAL A 7 8.20 5.20 -10.08
C VAL A 7 9.38 4.24 -9.92
N ASP A 8 10.11 4.36 -8.82
CA ASP A 8 11.14 3.43 -8.40
C ASP A 8 10.55 2.58 -7.26
N ALA A 9 10.13 1.36 -7.61
CA ALA A 9 9.41 0.47 -6.72
C ALA A 9 10.31 -0.31 -5.74
N GLU A 10 11.63 -0.23 -5.92
CA GLU A 10 12.63 -0.83 -5.03
C GLU A 10 12.96 0.14 -3.89
N ARG A 11 13.19 1.41 -4.22
CA ARG A 11 13.49 2.48 -3.26
C ARG A 11 12.25 3.17 -2.70
N GLY A 12 11.07 2.88 -3.23
CA GLY A 12 9.81 3.50 -2.83
C GLY A 12 9.67 4.96 -3.24
N LEU A 13 10.36 5.40 -4.31
CA LEU A 13 10.42 6.80 -4.73
C LEU A 13 9.50 7.08 -5.92
N ILE A 14 8.88 8.26 -5.92
CA ILE A 14 8.05 8.77 -7.01
C ILE A 14 8.71 10.03 -7.57
N LEU A 15 9.14 9.99 -8.82
CA LEU A 15 9.77 11.13 -9.49
C LEU A 15 8.68 11.98 -10.14
N ILE A 16 8.56 13.24 -9.72
CA ILE A 16 7.55 14.19 -10.15
C ILE A 16 8.21 15.31 -10.96
N LYS A 17 7.64 15.66 -12.12
CA LYS A 17 8.05 16.82 -12.91
C LYS A 17 7.36 18.08 -12.41
N GLY A 18 8.15 19.01 -11.86
CA GLY A 18 7.71 20.32 -11.38
C GLY A 18 8.10 20.57 -9.92
N ALA A 19 7.67 21.70 -9.37
CA ALA A 19 7.87 22.02 -7.96
C ALA A 19 6.82 21.33 -7.07
N VAL A 20 7.27 20.78 -5.93
CA VAL A 20 6.41 20.27 -4.86
C VAL A 20 6.36 21.34 -3.75
N PRO A 21 5.18 21.69 -3.20
CA PRO A 21 5.08 22.69 -2.14
C PRO A 21 5.61 22.14 -0.82
N GLY A 22 6.53 22.86 -0.19
CA GLY A 22 7.13 22.48 1.09
C GLY A 22 8.64 22.76 1.13
N HIS A 23 9.26 22.35 2.23
CA HIS A 23 10.72 22.20 2.34
C HIS A 23 11.09 20.72 2.14
N ASP A 24 12.37 20.43 1.95
CA ASP A 24 12.86 19.06 1.82
C ASP A 24 12.51 18.22 3.06
N GLY A 25 11.87 17.06 2.86
CA GLY A 25 11.39 16.20 3.94
C GLY A 25 10.00 16.54 4.49
N ALA A 26 9.31 17.56 3.97
CA ALA A 26 7.94 17.88 4.37
C ALA A 26 6.94 16.77 3.96
N TYR A 27 5.94 16.52 4.81
CA TYR A 27 4.84 15.62 4.49
C TYR A 27 3.89 16.23 3.46
N VAL A 28 3.58 15.46 2.41
CA VAL A 28 2.69 15.88 1.31
C VAL A 28 1.61 14.83 1.04
N LYS A 29 0.37 15.30 0.82
CA LYS A 29 -0.75 14.44 0.39
C LYS A 29 -0.80 14.39 -1.13
N ILE A 30 -0.63 13.21 -1.70
CA ILE A 30 -0.74 12.96 -3.15
C ILE A 30 -2.13 12.37 -3.43
N SER A 31 -2.77 12.80 -4.52
CA SER A 31 -4.08 12.29 -4.97
C SER A 31 -4.16 12.22 -6.49
N ASP A 32 -5.05 11.36 -7.00
CA ASP A 32 -5.40 11.30 -8.43
C ASP A 32 -5.78 12.69 -8.99
N ALA A 33 -5.43 12.92 -10.25
CA ALA A 33 -5.64 14.20 -10.91
C ALA A 33 -7.10 14.39 -11.37
N ILE A 34 -7.94 15.06 -10.57
CA ILE A 34 -9.38 15.28 -10.83
C ILE A 34 -9.70 15.76 -12.27
N LYS A 35 -8.89 16.67 -12.83
CA LYS A 35 -9.13 17.27 -14.17
C LYS A 35 -8.63 16.43 -15.35
N LYS A 36 -8.02 15.27 -15.13
CA LYS A 36 -7.62 14.33 -16.19
C LYS A 36 -8.29 12.98 -15.92
N ALA A 37 -8.72 12.30 -16.97
CA ALA A 37 -9.15 10.92 -16.83
C ALA A 37 -8.01 10.08 -16.23
N ARG A 38 -8.35 9.14 -15.33
CA ARG A 38 -7.40 8.13 -14.86
C ARG A 38 -6.93 7.32 -16.08
N PRO A 39 -5.63 6.94 -16.18
CA PRO A 39 -5.19 5.97 -17.17
C PRO A 39 -6.03 4.69 -17.08
N ALA A 40 -6.44 4.12 -18.21
CA ALA A 40 -7.29 2.92 -18.23
C ALA A 40 -6.63 1.72 -17.53
N ASP A 41 -5.30 1.65 -17.61
CA ASP A 41 -4.46 0.58 -17.08
C ASP A 41 -4.11 0.74 -15.58
N ALA A 42 -4.57 1.83 -14.93
CA ALA A 42 -4.25 2.08 -13.53
C ALA A 42 -5.17 1.26 -12.58
N PRO A 43 -4.61 0.40 -11.71
CA PRO A 43 -5.40 -0.46 -10.85
C PRO A 43 -6.19 0.34 -9.80
N PHE A 44 -7.46 0.00 -9.64
CA PHE A 44 -8.40 0.62 -8.71
C PHE A 44 -8.96 -0.45 -7.75
N PRO A 45 -9.01 -0.23 -6.43
CA PRO A 45 -8.71 1.02 -5.69
C PRO A 45 -7.22 1.33 -5.50
N GLY A 46 -6.32 0.39 -5.80
CA GLY A 46 -4.87 0.61 -5.80
C GLY A 46 -4.06 -0.66 -6.04
N ALA A 47 -2.78 -0.51 -6.39
CA ALA A 47 -1.85 -1.62 -6.53
C ALA A 47 -1.35 -2.08 -5.15
N VAL A 48 -2.01 -3.09 -4.57
CA VAL A 48 -1.48 -3.76 -3.37
C VAL A 48 -0.34 -4.70 -3.76
N LYS A 49 0.87 -4.48 -3.23
CA LYS A 49 1.93 -5.50 -3.26
C LYS A 49 1.48 -6.64 -2.34
N SER A 50 1.13 -7.79 -2.91
CA SER A 50 0.83 -8.99 -2.12
C SER A 50 2.10 -9.43 -1.36
N ALA A 51 1.96 -9.81 -0.09
CA ALA A 51 3.06 -10.24 0.79
C ALA A 51 3.52 -11.69 0.48
N ALA A 52 3.71 -12.02 -0.79
CA ALA A 52 3.98 -13.36 -1.29
C ALA A 52 5.39 -13.51 -1.89
N ALA A 53 6.40 -12.98 -1.19
CA ALA A 53 7.82 -13.24 -1.48
C ALA A 53 8.73 -12.84 -0.28
N GLN A 54 8.49 -13.43 0.89
CA GLN A 54 9.45 -13.39 2.01
C GLN A 54 9.60 -14.83 2.54
N PRO A 55 10.69 -15.54 2.21
CA PRO A 55 10.96 -16.87 2.75
C PRO A 55 11.59 -16.78 4.15
N ALA A 56 11.48 -17.87 4.93
CA ALA A 56 12.00 -18.07 6.29
C ALA A 56 11.20 -17.34 7.41
N SER A 57 10.74 -17.98 8.50
CA SER A 57 10.90 -19.37 8.99
C SER A 57 9.71 -19.82 9.87
N THR A 58 9.44 -21.13 9.92
CA THR A 58 8.85 -21.84 11.08
C THR A 58 9.82 -21.79 12.28
N PRO A 59 9.42 -22.00 13.56
CA PRO A 59 8.29 -22.81 14.09
C PRO A 59 7.31 -21.98 14.99
N ALA A 60 6.25 -22.49 15.65
CA ALA A 60 5.94 -23.85 16.09
C ALA A 60 4.42 -24.11 16.28
N GLU A 61 4.07 -25.39 16.30
CA GLU A 61 2.85 -25.99 16.87
C GLU A 61 2.86 -25.94 18.42
N ALA A 62 1.77 -26.05 19.19
CA ALA A 62 0.30 -25.99 19.01
C ALA A 62 -0.30 -26.07 20.46
N PRO A 63 -1.56 -26.48 20.78
CA PRO A 63 -2.80 -26.66 20.00
C PRO A 63 -4.09 -26.08 20.64
N ALA A 64 -5.18 -26.20 19.89
CA ALA A 64 -6.60 -26.38 20.28
C ALA A 64 -7.11 -26.08 21.71
N VAL A 65 -8.22 -25.32 21.77
CA VAL A 65 -9.48 -25.78 22.37
C VAL A 65 -10.65 -25.37 21.47
N GLU A 66 -11.60 -26.29 21.26
CA GLU A 66 -12.76 -26.12 20.38
C GLU A 66 -14.05 -26.41 21.18
N ALA A 67 -15.13 -25.67 20.87
CA ALA A 67 -16.54 -26.04 21.04
C ALA A 67 -17.29 -25.98 22.41
N THR A 68 -18.56 -25.53 22.26
CA THR A 68 -19.82 -25.84 23.01
C THR A 68 -20.14 -25.30 24.42
N GLU A 69 -21.12 -24.37 24.44
CA GLU A 69 -22.49 -24.49 25.02
C GLU A 69 -22.76 -24.54 26.55
N GLY A 70 -23.79 -23.78 26.98
CA GLY A 70 -24.39 -23.77 28.34
C GLY A 70 -23.66 -22.87 29.35
N GLY A 71 -24.30 -22.22 30.34
CA GLY A 71 -25.70 -22.18 30.78
C GLY A 71 -25.77 -21.46 32.16
N GLU A 72 -26.94 -20.95 32.55
CA GLU A 72 -27.26 -20.19 33.79
C GLU A 72 -26.45 -20.43 35.08
N ALA A 73 -26.15 -19.31 35.77
CA ALA A 73 -26.25 -19.14 37.24
C ALA A 73 -26.35 -17.64 37.60
#